data_AF-X1Q8B1-F1
#
_entry.id   AF-X1Q8B1-F1
#
_cell.length_a   1.000
_cell.length_b   1.000
_cell.length_c   1.000
_cell.angle_alpha   90.00
_cell.angle_beta   90.00
_cell.angle_gamma   90.00
#
_symmetry.space_group_name_H-M   'P 1'
#
loop_
_entity.id
_entity.type
_entity.pdbx_description
1 polymer ?
#
loop_
_entity_poly.entity_id
_entity_poly.type
_entity_poly.pdbx_seq_one_letter_code
_entity_poly.pdbx_strand_id
1 'polypeptide(L)' 'DNWFLNFSIVFGWIMLTIALYVPFFQKILRTVPLNTNDWLVLIALGITSLVLIELGKSFFIHPKLKKS' A
#
# COMPACT_ATOMS: atom_id res chain seq x y z
N ASP A 1 -9.96 18.23 0.73
CA ASP A 1 -9.55 16.95 0.11
C ASP A 1 -8.29 17.09 -0.72
N ASN A 2 -7.32 16.21 -0.51
CA ASN A 2 -6.06 16.23 -1.26
C ASN A 2 -6.21 15.41 -2.55
N TRP A 3 -6.80 16.04 -3.57
CA TRP A 3 -7.14 15.40 -4.85
C TRP A 3 -5.94 14.68 -5.49
N PHE A 4 -4.76 15.28 -5.40
CA PHE A 4 -3.53 14.70 -5.94
C PHE A 4 -3.19 13.36 -5.27
N LEU A 5 -3.26 13.31 -3.94
CA LEU A 5 -2.98 12.08 -3.19
C LEU A 5 -3.95 10.95 -3.56
N ASN A 6 -5.24 11.26 -3.62
CA ASN A 6 -6.26 10.28 -3.98
C ASN A 6 -6.05 9.76 -5.41
N PHE A 7 -5.73 10.65 -6.35
CA PHE A 7 -5.42 10.26 -7.73
C PHE A 7 -4.19 9.35 -7.81
N SER A 8 -3.10 9.70 -7.10
CA SER A 8 -1.89 8.88 -7.07
C SER A 8 -2.15 7.48 -6.52
N ILE A 9 -2.99 7.35 -5.49
CA ILE A 9 -3.36 6.05 -4.93
C ILE A 9 -4.11 5.21 -5.97
N VAL A 10 -5.16 5.78 -6.59
CA VAL A 10 -5.96 5.07 -7.61
C VAL A 10 -5.10 4.67 -8.81
N PHE A 11 -4.25 5.58 -9.29
CA PHE A 11 -3.33 5.30 -10.38
C PHE A 11 -2.35 4.17 -10.05
N GLY A 12 -1.77 4.18 -8.84
CA GLY A 12 -0.88 3.12 -8.36
C GLY A 12 -1.57 1.76 -8.33
N TRP A 13 -2.81 1.69 -7.83
CA TRP A 13 -3.61 0.46 -7.84
C TRP A 13 -3.86 -0.07 -9.26
N ILE A 14 -4.25 0.79 -10.19
CA ILE A 14 -4.48 0.41 -11.60
C ILE A 14 -3.19 -0.15 -12.21
N MET A 15 -2.06 0.55 -12.05
CA MET A 15 -0.77 0.10 -12.57
C MET A 15 -0.35 -1.25 -11.99
N LEU A 16 -0.57 -1.46 -10.69
CA LEU A 16 -0.24 -2.71 -10.01
C LEU A 16 -1.10 -3.88 -10.53
N THR A 17 -2.40 -3.66 -10.73
CA THR A 17 -3.29 -4.67 -11.33
C THR A 17 -2.89 -4.98 -12.77
N ILE A 18 -2.55 -3.97 -13.58
CA ILE A 18 -2.07 -4.17 -14.95
C ILE A 18 -0.78 -5.01 -14.96
N ALA A 19 0.19 -4.67 -14.10
CA ALA A 19 1.46 -5.38 -14.01
C ALA A 19 1.29 -6.87 -13.62
N LEU A 20 0.27 -7.18 -12.81
CA LEU A 20 0.02 -8.53 -12.31
C LEU A 20 -0.88 -9.39 -13.20
N TYR A 21 -1.77 -8.81 -14.01
CA TYR A 21 -2.76 -9.57 -14.78
C TYR A 21 -2.61 -9.46 -16.30
N VAL A 22 -1.86 -8.46 -16.81
CA VAL A 22 -1.62 -8.35 -18.24
C VAL A 22 -0.38 -9.18 -18.62
N PRO A 23 -0.51 -10.18 -19.53
CA PRO A 23 0.55 -11.14 -19.82
C PRO A 23 1.80 -10.50 -20.45
N PHE A 24 1.66 -9.36 -21.12
CA PHE A 24 2.81 -8.59 -21.62
C PHE A 24 3.73 -8.14 -20.48
N PHE A 25 3.15 -7.56 -19.42
CA PHE A 25 3.91 -7.08 -18.27
C PHE A 25 4.41 -8.23 -17.39
N GLN A 26 3.63 -9.31 -17.25
CA GLN A 26 4.09 -10.50 -16.53
C GLN A 26 5.38 -11.09 -17.12
N LYS A 27 5.52 -11.13 -18.46
CA LYS A 27 6.73 -11.63 -19.12
C LYS A 27 7.94 -10.72 -18.92
N ILE A 28 7.73 -9.41 -18.97
CA ILE A 28 8.80 -8.42 -18.82
C ILE A 28 9.26 -8.34 -17.36
N LEU A 29 8.30 -8.24 -16.42
CA LEU A 29 8.55 -8.10 -14.98
C LEU A 29 8.77 -9.44 -14.28
N ARG A 30 8.54 -10.56 -14.98
CA ARG A 30 8.62 -11.93 -14.46
C ARG A 30 7.75 -12.13 -13.21
N THR A 31 6.54 -11.59 -13.26
CA THR A 31 5.54 -11.74 -12.19
C THR A 31 4.58 -12.88 -12.52
N VAL A 32 4.01 -13.47 -11.46
CA VAL A 32 2.93 -14.46 -11.57
C VAL A 32 1.62 -13.82 -11.09
N PRO A 33 0.47 -14.23 -11.64
CA PRO A 33 -0.82 -13.74 -11.15
C PRO A 33 -1.01 -14.19 -9.70
N LEU A 34 -1.31 -13.24 -8.83
CA LEU A 34 -1.59 -13.54 -7.42
C LEU A 34 -2.99 -14.14 -7.27
N ASN A 35 -3.07 -15.22 -6.51
CA ASN A 35 -4.34 -15.79 -6.08
C ASN A 35 -4.92 -15.01 -4.90
N THR A 36 -6.20 -15.23 -4.60
CA THR A 36 -6.91 -14.54 -3.52
C THR A 36 -6.24 -14.70 -2.15
N ASN A 37 -5.63 -15.86 -1.89
CA ASN A 37 -4.89 -16.09 -0.64
C ASN A 37 -3.63 -15.21 -0.55
N ASP A 38 -2.90 -15.03 -1.65
CA ASP A 38 -1.70 -14.20 -1.69
C ASP A 38 -2.06 -12.73 -1.45
N TRP A 39 -3.19 -12.28 -1.99
CA TRP A 39 -3.75 -10.96 -1.71
C TRP A 39 -4.08 -10.75 -0.23
N LEU A 40 -4.65 -11.76 0.44
CA LEU A 40 -4.92 -11.68 1.88
C LEU A 40 -3.63 -11.53 2.69
N VAL A 41 -2.56 -12.25 2.32
CA VAL A 41 -1.25 -12.13 2.97
C VAL A 41 -0.69 -10.71 2.78
N LEU A 42 -0.76 -10.15 1.57
CA LEU A 42 -0.30 -8.78 1.30
C LEU A 42 -1.08 -7.74 2.09
N ILE A 43 -2.41 -7.87 2.18
CA ILE A 43 -3.25 -6.96 2.96
C ILE A 43 -2.91 -7.06 4.46
N ALA A 44 -2.77 -8.27 4.99
CA ALA A 44 -2.38 -8.48 6.38
C ALA A 44 -1.01 -7.85 6.69
N LEU A 45 -0.05 -7.99 5.77
CA LEU A 45 1.26 -7.36 5.89
C LEU A 45 1.16 -5.84 5.85
N GLY A 46 0.38 -5.27 4.93
CA GLY A 46 0.15 -3.83 4.84
C GLY A 46 -0.51 -3.24 6.10
N ILE A 47 -1.53 -3.92 6.64
CA ILE A 47 -2.16 -3.54 7.92
C ILE A 47 -1.14 -3.61 9.06
N THR A 48 -0.36 -4.68 9.13
CA THR A 48 0.69 -4.84 10.15
C THR A 48 1.70 -3.71 10.07
N SER A 49 2.16 -3.35 8.86
CA SER A 49 3.07 -2.20 8.66
C SER A 49 2.44 -0.89 9.12
N LEU A 50 1.17 -0.63 8.79
CA LEU A 50 0.46 0.57 9.23
C LEU A 50 0.37 0.64 10.76
N VAL A 51 -0.02 -0.46 11.40
CA VAL A 51 -0.09 -0.57 12.86
C VAL A 51 1.27 -0.33 13.50
N LEU A 52 2.34 -0.93 12.98
CA LEU A 52 3.70 -0.71 13.48
C LEU A 52 4.14 0.76 13.34
N ILE A 53 3.81 1.41 12.22
CA ILE A 53 4.07 2.85 12.03
C ILE A 53 3.28 3.69 13.02
N GLU A 54 2.00 3.38 13.25
CA GLU A 54 1.14 4.07 14.22
C GLU A 54 1.67 3.93 15.66
N LEU A 55 2.02 2.71 16.06
CA LEU A 55 2.63 2.41 17.35
C LEU A 55 3.96 3.13 17.49
N GLY A 56 4.83 3.05 16.49
CA GLY A 56 6.11 3.76 16.46
C GLY A 56 5.94 5.27 16.64
N LYS A 57 4.99 5.89 15.92
CA LYS A 57 4.64 7.30 16.15
C LYS A 57 4.18 7.52 17.59
N SER A 58 3.30 6.68 18.13
CA SER A 58 2.80 6.82 19.50
C SER A 58 3.90 6.67 20.57
N PHE A 59 4.91 5.83 20.35
CA PHE A 59 6.01 5.61 21.30
C PHE A 59 7.12 6.67 21.17
N PHE A 60 7.47 7.08 19.96
CA PHE A 60 8.62 7.97 19.71
C PHE A 60 8.22 9.45 19.57
N ILE A 61 7.05 9.75 19.03
CA ILE A 61 6.58 11.13 18.91
C ILE A 61 5.91 11.49 20.24
N HIS A 62 6.67 12.13 21.14
CA HIS A 62 6.07 12.86 22.24
C HIS A 62 5.09 13.89 21.64
N PRO A 63 3.83 13.93 22.08
CA PRO A 63 2.88 14.90 21.56
C PRO A 63 3.46 16.30 21.79
N LYS A 64 3.89 16.98 20.72
CA LYS A 64 4.05 18.42 20.78
C LYS A 64 2.65 18.96 21.03
N LEU A 65 2.47 19.48 22.24
CA LEU A 65 1.25 20.14 22.72
C LEU A 65 0.55 20.86 21.57
N LYS A 66 -0.73 20.53 21.40
CA LYS A 66 -1.70 21.25 20.57
C LYS A 66 -1.51 22.76 20.83
N LYS A 67 -0.87 23.46 19.90
CA LYS A 67 -0.77 24.93 19.96
C LYS A 67 -2.15 25.44 19.57
N SER A 68 -2.87 25.94 20.59
CA SER A 68 -4.15 26.64 20.49
C SER A 68 -4.07 27.83 19.55
#